data_AF-A0A4P5X0C8-F1
#
_entry.id   AF-A0A4P5X0C8-F1
#
_cell.length_a   1.000
_cell.length_b   1.000
_cell.length_c   1.000
_cell.angle_alpha   90.00
_cell.angle_beta   90.00
_cell.angle_gamma   90.00
#
_symmetry.space_group_name_H-M   'P 1'
#
loop_
_entity.id
_entity.type
_entity.pdbx_description
1 polymer ?
#
loop_
_entity_poly.entity_id
_entity_poly.type
_entity_poly.pdbx_seq_one_letter_code
_entity_poly.pdbx_strand_id
1 'polypeptide(L)'
;MEALVDHGAVLFAAAIPRHIKRPRGYALTEFLRKDHVFLLERFFYFLERERQHGILVMDAIDKGADRSLARRMESYFEKTAPGRLRSSWIVPSPFFVSSDMAYPVQAADLAIYCVNWGYRLAAGMTAQCRDELRADFEDSLRRIEFHGDGEQDGRVFKTHGIVCVPDPYAARQPPSA
;
A
#
# COMPACT_ATOMS: atom_id res chain seq x y z
N MET A 1 -6.56 9.71 15.34
CA MET A 1 -5.35 10.09 14.58
C MET A 1 -4.20 10.45 15.51
N GLU A 2 -4.36 11.35 16.48
CA GLU A 2 -3.28 11.69 17.43
C GLU A 2 -2.65 10.47 18.12
N ALA A 3 -3.46 9.49 18.56
CA ALA A 3 -2.90 8.26 19.12
C ALA A 3 -1.93 7.52 18.15
N LEU A 4 -2.19 7.51 16.84
CA LEU A 4 -1.27 6.92 15.86
C LEU A 4 0.03 7.73 15.76
N VAL A 5 -0.08 9.06 15.81
CA VAL A 5 1.07 9.96 15.81
C VAL A 5 1.94 9.73 17.06
N ASP A 6 1.32 9.71 18.24
CA ASP A 6 2.00 9.57 19.53
C ASP A 6 2.72 8.23 19.68
N HIS A 7 2.21 7.18 19.03
CA HIS A 7 2.81 5.85 19.03
C HIS A 7 3.79 5.64 17.87
N GLY A 8 4.13 6.69 17.11
CA GLY A 8 5.11 6.62 16.02
C GLY A 8 4.65 5.74 14.86
N ALA A 9 3.35 5.68 14.59
CA ALA A 9 2.83 4.93 13.46
C ALA A 9 3.37 5.51 12.14
N VAL A 10 3.55 4.64 11.16
CA VAL A 10 3.98 5.00 9.81
C VAL A 10 2.91 4.56 8.82
N LEU A 11 2.42 5.50 8.02
CA LEU A 11 1.31 5.31 7.09
C LEU A 11 1.80 5.06 5.67
N PHE A 12 1.26 3.99 5.09
CA PHE A 12 1.38 3.66 3.68
C PHE A 12 -0.03 3.46 3.11
N ALA A 13 -0.30 4.00 1.93
CA ALA A 13 -1.58 3.81 1.26
C ALA A 13 -1.42 3.83 -0.27
N ALA A 14 -2.18 2.98 -0.95
CA ALA A 14 -2.31 2.99 -2.40
C ALA A 14 -3.76 3.30 -2.77
N ALA A 15 -4.00 4.48 -3.34
CA ALA A 15 -5.31 4.91 -3.81
C ALA A 15 -5.50 4.52 -5.29
N ILE A 16 -6.71 4.08 -5.64
CA ILE A 16 -7.12 3.84 -7.04
C ILE A 16 -8.33 4.74 -7.34
N PRO A 17 -8.38 5.41 -8.49
CA PRO A 17 -9.57 6.17 -8.87
C PRO A 17 -10.82 5.29 -8.95
N ARG A 18 -11.92 5.74 -8.34
CA ARG A 18 -13.18 4.96 -8.21
C ARG A 18 -13.76 4.45 -9.53
N HIS A 19 -13.52 5.15 -10.64
CA HIS A 19 -14.05 4.78 -11.96
C HIS A 19 -13.30 3.61 -12.61
N ILE A 20 -12.12 3.25 -12.09
CA ILE A 20 -11.32 2.16 -12.65
C ILE A 20 -11.95 0.81 -12.30
N LYS A 21 -12.22 0.03 -13.34
CA LYS A 21 -12.74 -1.34 -13.22
C LYS A 21 -11.74 -2.33 -13.79
N ARG A 22 -11.77 -3.55 -13.28
CA ARG A 22 -11.01 -4.66 -13.88
C ARG A 22 -11.46 -4.85 -15.34
N PRO A 23 -10.54 -4.83 -16.32
CA PRO A 23 -10.89 -5.10 -17.71
C PRO A 23 -11.51 -6.48 -17.89
N ARG A 24 -12.44 -6.62 -18.84
CA ARG A 24 -12.95 -7.94 -19.25
C ARG A 24 -11.82 -8.74 -19.87
N GLY A 25 -11.70 -10.03 -19.52
CA GLY A 25 -10.64 -10.90 -20.03
C GLY A 25 -9.23 -10.57 -19.52
N TYR A 26 -9.11 -9.88 -18.39
CA TYR A 26 -7.81 -9.56 -17.79
C TYR A 26 -7.00 -10.84 -17.55
N ALA A 27 -5.94 -11.04 -18.33
CA ALA A 27 -5.17 -12.29 -18.34
C ALA A 27 -4.29 -12.52 -17.09
N LEU A 28 -4.10 -11.48 -16.27
CA LEU A 28 -3.19 -11.50 -15.12
C LEU A 28 -3.94 -11.57 -13.79
N THR A 29 -5.08 -12.27 -13.72
CA THR A 29 -5.86 -12.43 -12.47
C THR A 29 -5.08 -13.07 -11.34
N GLU A 30 -4.15 -13.96 -11.69
CA GLU A 30 -3.26 -14.68 -10.76
C GLU A 30 -2.04 -13.87 -10.33
N PHE A 31 -1.89 -12.63 -10.80
CA PHE A 31 -0.81 -11.74 -10.39
C PHE A 31 -1.28 -10.74 -9.36
N LEU A 32 -0.35 -10.33 -8.52
CA LEU A 32 -0.59 -9.27 -7.55
C LEU A 32 -0.86 -7.95 -8.30
N ARG A 33 -1.99 -7.31 -7.99
CA ARG A 33 -2.39 -6.03 -8.63
C ARG A 33 -1.39 -4.94 -8.24
N LYS A 34 -1.15 -4.01 -9.17
CA LYS A 34 -0.08 -3.02 -9.09
C LYS A 34 -0.12 -2.14 -7.84
N ASP A 35 -1.29 -1.75 -7.37
CA ASP A 35 -1.47 -1.03 -6.10
C ASP A 35 -0.85 -1.76 -4.90
N HIS A 36 -1.03 -3.08 -4.79
CA HIS A 36 -0.38 -3.86 -3.74
C HIS A 36 1.15 -3.92 -3.95
N VAL A 37 1.62 -4.01 -5.20
CA VAL A 37 3.07 -3.98 -5.50
C VAL A 37 3.70 -2.67 -5.06
N PHE A 38 3.04 -1.54 -5.33
CA PHE A 38 3.48 -0.21 -4.91
C PHE A 38 3.44 -0.05 -3.38
N LEU A 39 2.46 -0.66 -2.71
CA LEU A 39 2.38 -0.69 -1.25
C LEU A 39 3.55 -1.47 -0.65
N LEU A 40 3.82 -2.68 -1.16
CA LEU A 40 4.94 -3.53 -0.73
C LEU A 40 6.30 -2.87 -0.99
N GLU A 41 6.43 -2.14 -2.09
CA GLU A 41 7.65 -1.37 -2.41
C GLU A 41 7.97 -0.32 -1.34
N ARG A 42 6.98 0.48 -0.94
CA ARG A 42 7.19 1.52 0.09
C ARG A 42 7.48 0.90 1.44
N PHE A 43 6.75 -0.16 1.78
CA PHE A 43 6.99 -0.88 3.01
C PHE A 43 8.40 -1.50 3.04
N PHE A 44 8.87 -2.03 1.91
CA PHE A 44 10.24 -2.52 1.77
C PHE A 44 11.28 -1.43 2.03
N TYR A 45 11.18 -0.27 1.38
CA TYR A 45 12.16 0.80 1.59
C TYR A 45 12.17 1.32 3.03
N PHE A 46 11.00 1.36 3.67
CA PHE A 46 10.92 1.65 5.10
C PHE A 46 11.68 0.60 5.92
N LEU A 47 11.37 -0.68 5.76
CA LEU A 47 11.99 -1.76 6.52
C LEU A 47 13.50 -1.87 6.28
N GLU A 48 13.95 -1.65 5.05
CA GLU A 48 15.36 -1.62 4.67
C GLU A 48 16.09 -0.49 5.41
N ARG A 49 15.49 0.71 5.45
CA ARG A 49 16.03 1.86 6.18
C ARG A 49 16.10 1.59 7.68
N GLU A 50 15.04 1.04 8.26
CA GLU A 50 14.98 0.70 9.69
C GLU A 50 15.80 -0.56 10.04
N ARG A 51 16.25 -1.31 9.03
CA ARG A 51 16.95 -2.60 9.17
C ARG A 51 16.15 -3.61 9.99
N GLN A 52 14.85 -3.70 9.72
CA GLN A 52 13.91 -4.56 10.44
C GLN A 52 13.13 -5.45 9.49
N HIS A 53 12.72 -6.63 9.97
CA HIS A 53 11.78 -7.47 9.23
C HIS A 53 10.34 -7.06 9.53
N GLY A 54 9.49 -7.09 8.50
CA GLY A 54 8.07 -6.77 8.61
C GLY A 54 7.18 -7.97 8.31
N ILE A 55 6.08 -8.08 9.04
CA ILE A 55 4.99 -9.01 8.76
C ILE A 55 3.79 -8.25 8.22
N LEU A 56 2.98 -8.93 7.41
CA LEU A 56 1.74 -8.38 6.88
C LEU A 56 0.57 -8.98 7.66
N VAL A 57 -0.20 -8.12 8.32
CA VAL A 57 -1.43 -8.49 9.02
C VAL A 57 -2.59 -7.83 8.29
N MET A 58 -3.59 -8.62 7.91
CA MET A 58 -4.69 -8.19 7.06
C MET A 58 -6.02 -8.55 7.73
N ASP A 59 -7.04 -7.75 7.46
CA ASP A 59 -8.41 -8.12 7.79
C ASP A 59 -8.86 -9.33 6.97
N ALA A 60 -9.49 -10.30 7.65
CA ALA A 60 -10.07 -11.47 7.02
C ALA A 60 -11.44 -11.12 6.42
N ILE A 61 -11.63 -11.39 5.12
CA ILE A 61 -12.91 -11.13 4.45
C ILE A 61 -13.67 -12.44 4.31
N ASP A 62 -13.30 -13.23 3.30
CA ASP A 62 -13.83 -14.55 3.06
C ASP A 62 -12.67 -15.50 2.72
N LYS A 63 -12.79 -16.76 3.14
CA LYS A 63 -11.72 -17.75 2.98
C LYS A 63 -11.28 -17.94 1.52
N GLY A 64 -12.13 -17.65 0.54
CA GLY A 64 -11.79 -17.70 -0.87
C GLY A 64 -10.90 -16.54 -1.29
N ALA A 65 -11.31 -15.32 -0.98
CA ALA A 65 -10.55 -14.10 -1.25
C ALA A 65 -9.20 -14.08 -0.53
N ASP A 66 -9.16 -14.46 0.74
CA ASP A 66 -7.94 -14.49 1.56
C ASP A 66 -6.90 -15.45 0.96
N ARG A 67 -7.33 -16.68 0.62
CA ARG A 67 -6.47 -17.67 -0.04
C ARG A 67 -6.02 -17.24 -1.43
N SER A 68 -6.89 -16.58 -2.19
CA SER A 68 -6.52 -16.04 -3.50
C SER A 68 -5.48 -14.92 -3.37
N LEU A 69 -5.60 -14.05 -2.37
CA LEU A 69 -4.62 -13.01 -2.12
C LEU A 69 -3.28 -13.58 -1.65
N ALA A 70 -3.29 -14.52 -0.70
CA ALA A 70 -2.09 -15.20 -0.22
C ALA A 70 -1.30 -15.83 -1.38
N ARG A 71 -1.97 -16.61 -2.25
CA ARG A 71 -1.33 -17.23 -3.43
C ARG A 71 -0.72 -16.22 -4.40
N ARG A 72 -1.39 -15.08 -4.61
CA ARG A 72 -0.89 -13.99 -5.47
C ARG A 72 0.34 -13.32 -4.86
N MET A 73 0.37 -13.15 -3.54
CA MET A 73 1.52 -12.62 -2.82
C MET A 73 2.70 -13.59 -2.86
N GLU A 74 2.48 -14.87 -2.54
CA GLU A 74 3.49 -15.93 -2.66
C GLU A 74 4.08 -15.97 -4.07
N SER A 75 3.23 -16.02 -5.10
CA SER A 75 3.68 -16.00 -6.50
C SER A 75 4.47 -14.74 -6.84
N TYR A 76 4.09 -13.58 -6.30
CA TYR A 76 4.82 -12.34 -6.50
C TYR A 76 6.22 -12.39 -5.88
N PHE A 77 6.34 -12.81 -4.62
CA PHE A 77 7.62 -12.92 -3.90
C PHE A 77 8.54 -13.97 -4.52
N GLU A 78 8.00 -15.09 -5.01
CA GLU A 78 8.78 -16.18 -5.60
C GLU A 78 9.21 -15.87 -7.04
N LYS A 79 8.26 -15.43 -7.89
CA LYS A 79 8.45 -15.44 -9.34
C LYS A 79 9.02 -14.13 -9.90
N THR A 80 8.85 -13.02 -9.21
CA THR A 80 9.31 -11.71 -9.69
C THR A 80 10.65 -11.31 -9.08
N ALA A 81 11.52 -10.66 -9.86
CA ALA A 81 12.79 -10.16 -9.32
C ALA A 81 12.59 -9.12 -8.20
N PRO A 82 11.69 -8.13 -8.32
CA PRO A 82 11.40 -7.20 -7.22
C PRO A 82 10.81 -7.91 -5.99
N GLY A 83 9.95 -8.92 -6.19
CA GLY A 83 9.40 -9.73 -5.11
C GLY A 83 10.48 -10.45 -4.33
N ARG A 84 11.39 -11.17 -5.00
CA ARG A 84 12.51 -11.86 -4.34
C ARG A 84 13.41 -10.90 -3.57
N LEU A 85 13.74 -9.74 -4.14
CA LEU A 85 14.47 -8.71 -3.41
C LEU A 85 13.70 -8.29 -2.16
N ARG A 86 12.40 -8.00 -2.29
CA ARG A 86 11.57 -7.53 -1.18
C ARG A 86 11.38 -8.55 -0.06
N SER A 87 11.51 -9.85 -0.36
CA SER A 87 11.50 -10.90 0.67
C SER A 87 12.72 -10.89 1.60
N SER A 88 13.75 -10.07 1.34
CA SER A 88 14.85 -9.88 2.29
C SER A 88 14.40 -9.18 3.59
N TRP A 89 13.37 -8.32 3.51
CA TRP A 89 12.85 -7.57 4.65
C TRP A 89 11.38 -7.88 4.96
N ILE A 90 10.57 -8.26 3.96
CA ILE A 90 9.14 -8.56 4.15
C ILE A 90 8.93 -10.06 4.23
N VAL A 91 8.25 -10.53 5.29
CA VAL A 91 7.80 -11.92 5.38
C VAL A 91 6.72 -12.17 4.31
N PRO A 92 6.94 -13.10 3.36
CA PRO A 92 6.06 -13.26 2.18
C PRO A 92 4.62 -13.71 2.46
N SER A 93 4.35 -14.27 3.65
CA SER A 93 3.06 -14.85 4.00
C SER A 93 2.24 -13.88 4.87
N PRO A 94 1.05 -13.44 4.42
CA PRO A 94 0.17 -12.58 5.22
C PRO A 94 -0.59 -13.38 6.28
N PHE A 95 -0.79 -12.77 7.44
CA PHE A 95 -1.69 -13.25 8.49
C PHE A 95 -3.04 -12.58 8.36
N PHE A 96 -4.11 -13.36 8.29
CA PHE A 96 -5.48 -12.85 8.25
C PHE A 96 -6.11 -12.95 9.64
N VAL A 97 -6.63 -11.84 10.16
CA VAL A 97 -7.24 -11.74 11.48
C VAL A 97 -8.67 -11.22 11.37
N SER A 98 -9.52 -11.61 12.32
CA SER A 98 -10.87 -11.05 12.41
C SER A 98 -10.79 -9.61 12.91
N SER A 99 -11.31 -8.65 12.13
CA SER A 99 -11.28 -7.21 12.43
C SER A 99 -11.77 -6.81 13.82
N ASP A 100 -12.78 -7.50 14.34
CA ASP A 100 -13.36 -7.24 15.67
C ASP A 100 -12.38 -7.54 16.82
N MET A 101 -11.33 -8.32 16.55
CA MET A 101 -10.36 -8.75 17.56
C MET A 101 -8.98 -8.09 17.43
N ALA A 102 -8.76 -7.18 16.47
CA ALA A 102 -7.44 -6.59 16.22
C ALA A 102 -7.46 -5.05 16.15
N TYR A 103 -7.12 -4.39 17.26
CA TYR A 103 -6.97 -2.92 17.32
C TYR A 103 -6.08 -2.32 16.22
N PRO A 104 -4.95 -2.94 15.80
CA PRO A 104 -4.14 -2.39 14.71
C PRO A 104 -4.86 -2.34 13.37
N VAL A 105 -5.71 -3.32 13.07
CA VAL A 105 -6.49 -3.36 11.82
C VAL A 105 -7.53 -2.23 11.82
N GLN A 106 -8.25 -2.06 12.93
CA GLN A 106 -9.21 -0.95 13.08
C GLN A 106 -8.53 0.42 12.97
N ALA A 107 -7.32 0.56 13.50
CA ALA A 107 -6.55 1.79 13.39
C ALA A 107 -6.11 2.06 11.93
N ALA A 108 -5.75 1.02 11.19
CA ALA A 108 -5.46 1.12 9.75
C ALA A 108 -6.72 1.51 8.95
N ASP A 109 -7.88 0.93 9.24
CA ASP A 109 -9.15 1.28 8.59
C ASP A 109 -9.53 2.74 8.80
N LEU A 110 -9.36 3.25 10.03
CA LEU A 110 -9.59 4.67 10.34
C LEU A 110 -8.65 5.56 9.51
N ALA A 111 -7.35 5.23 9.46
CA ALA A 111 -6.39 6.00 8.67
C ALA A 111 -6.75 5.98 7.18
N ILE A 112 -7.10 4.82 6.63
CA ILE A 112 -7.52 4.67 5.23
C ILE A 112 -8.80 5.47 4.95
N TYR A 113 -9.75 5.49 5.87
CA TYR A 113 -10.96 6.30 5.74
C TYR A 113 -10.64 7.81 5.65
N CYS A 114 -9.76 8.31 6.53
CA CYS A 114 -9.29 9.69 6.51
C CYS A 114 -8.52 10.01 5.21
N VAL A 115 -7.67 9.10 4.72
CA VAL A 115 -6.97 9.27 3.43
C VAL A 115 -7.97 9.34 2.27
N ASN A 116 -8.92 8.40 2.21
CA ASN A 116 -9.88 8.30 1.12
C ASN A 116 -10.73 9.57 0.98
N TRP A 117 -11.16 10.18 2.10
CA TRP A 117 -12.07 11.32 2.08
C TRP A 117 -11.42 12.68 2.33
N GLY A 118 -10.25 12.74 2.97
CA GLY A 118 -9.63 13.99 3.45
C GLY A 118 -8.27 14.34 2.82
N TYR A 119 -7.58 13.40 2.16
CA TYR A 119 -6.20 13.61 1.71
C TYR A 119 -6.08 13.74 0.19
N ARG A 120 -5.54 14.85 -0.34
CA ARG A 120 -5.41 15.13 -1.79
C ARG A 120 -4.04 15.65 -2.22
N LEU A 121 -3.02 15.47 -1.38
CA LEU A 121 -1.67 15.98 -1.68
C LEU A 121 -0.89 15.06 -2.63
N ALA A 122 -1.23 13.77 -2.70
CA ALA A 122 -0.60 12.85 -3.65
C ALA A 122 -1.08 13.11 -5.08
N ALA A 123 -0.12 13.20 -6.01
CA ALA A 123 -0.40 13.44 -7.42
C ALA A 123 -1.40 12.42 -7.98
N GLY A 124 -2.44 12.92 -8.68
CA GLY A 124 -3.49 12.10 -9.27
C GLY A 124 -4.69 11.81 -8.36
N MET A 125 -4.69 12.26 -7.10
CA MET A 125 -5.88 12.21 -6.24
C MET A 125 -6.75 13.46 -6.46
N THR A 126 -7.71 13.40 -7.40
CA THR A 126 -8.55 14.55 -7.80
C THR A 126 -10.02 14.45 -7.37
N ALA A 127 -10.39 13.42 -6.60
CA ALA A 127 -11.76 13.24 -6.13
C ALA A 127 -12.18 14.36 -5.15
N GLN A 128 -13.48 14.59 -5.00
CA GLN A 128 -14.00 15.52 -4.00
C GLN A 128 -13.48 15.17 -2.60
N CYS A 129 -13.11 16.20 -1.83
CA CYS A 129 -12.62 16.10 -0.47
C CYS A 129 -13.74 16.48 0.52
N ARG A 130 -13.77 15.85 1.68
CA ARG A 130 -14.58 16.26 2.85
C ARG A 130 -13.74 17.24 3.65
N ASP A 131 -14.06 18.53 3.54
CA ASP A 131 -13.26 19.61 4.12
C ASP A 131 -13.12 19.50 5.64
N GLU A 132 -14.11 18.98 6.33
CA GLU A 132 -14.05 18.72 7.77
C GLU A 132 -12.99 17.68 8.13
N LEU A 133 -12.90 16.58 7.37
CA LEU A 133 -11.88 15.54 7.61
C LEU A 133 -10.48 16.04 7.23
N ARG A 134 -10.40 16.87 6.19
CA ARG A 134 -9.14 17.51 5.80
C ARG A 134 -8.65 18.44 6.90
N ALA A 135 -9.53 19.32 7.41
CA ALA A 135 -9.20 20.26 8.47
C ALA A 135 -8.74 19.54 9.75
N ASP A 136 -9.41 18.44 10.11
CA ASP A 136 -9.13 17.74 11.37
C ASP A 136 -7.92 16.79 11.30
N PHE A 137 -7.60 16.23 10.13
CA PHE A 137 -6.67 15.09 10.04
C PHE A 137 -5.54 15.20 9.01
N GLU A 138 -5.53 16.19 8.11
CA GLU A 138 -4.48 16.30 7.09
C GLU A 138 -3.09 16.40 7.73
N ASP A 139 -2.94 17.24 8.77
CA ASP A 139 -1.66 17.41 9.46
C ASP A 139 -1.20 16.13 10.16
N SER A 140 -2.09 15.44 10.89
CA SER A 140 -1.76 14.17 11.53
C SER A 140 -1.38 13.11 10.50
N LEU A 141 -2.08 13.03 9.36
CA LEU A 141 -1.75 12.11 8.26
C LEU A 141 -0.37 12.41 7.66
N ARG A 142 -0.05 13.69 7.42
CA ARG A 142 1.26 14.12 6.91
C ARG A 142 2.41 13.78 7.86
N ARG A 143 2.16 13.85 9.17
CA ARG A 143 3.17 13.53 10.20
C ARG A 143 3.51 12.03 10.23
N ILE A 144 2.54 11.17 9.95
CA ILE A 144 2.75 9.71 9.92
C ILE A 144 3.04 9.17 8.51
N GLU A 145 2.82 9.94 7.45
CA GLU A 145 3.14 9.51 6.09
C GLU A 145 4.64 9.19 5.97
N PHE A 146 4.94 8.01 5.41
CA PHE A 146 6.32 7.68 5.09
C PHE A 146 6.88 8.61 4.01
N HIS A 147 8.07 9.16 4.27
CA HIS A 147 8.90 9.79 3.24
C HIS A 147 10.28 9.16 3.27
N GLY A 148 10.78 8.78 2.09
CA GLY A 148 12.07 8.12 1.98
C GLY A 148 12.66 8.18 0.59
N ASP A 149 13.74 7.44 0.41
CA ASP A 149 14.40 7.23 -0.87
C ASP A 149 14.15 5.79 -1.32
N GLY A 150 13.81 5.61 -2.59
CA GLY A 150 13.80 4.33 -3.26
C GLY A 150 14.96 4.24 -4.23
N GLU A 151 15.46 3.03 -4.45
CA GLU A 151 16.46 2.75 -5.48
C GLU A 151 15.89 1.78 -6.51
N GLN A 152 16.07 2.12 -7.79
CA GLN A 152 15.76 1.25 -8.91
C GLN A 152 16.82 1.45 -10.00
N ASP A 153 17.42 0.35 -10.46
CA ASP A 153 18.44 0.36 -11.52
C ASP A 153 19.60 1.34 -11.26
N GLY A 154 20.04 1.44 -10.00
CA GLY A 154 21.09 2.35 -9.54
C GLY A 154 20.70 3.83 -9.50
N ARG A 155 19.43 4.16 -9.76
CA ARG A 155 18.89 5.53 -9.63
C ARG A 155 18.10 5.66 -8.34
N VAL A 156 18.46 6.67 -7.56
CA VAL A 156 17.75 7.05 -6.34
C VAL A 156 16.60 8.00 -6.69
N PHE A 157 15.41 7.76 -6.17
CA PHE A 157 14.23 8.60 -6.34
C PHE A 157 13.49 8.80 -5.02
N LYS A 158 12.78 9.92 -4.87
CA LYS A 158 11.94 10.16 -3.70
C LYS A 158 10.71 9.26 -3.72
N THR A 159 10.45 8.61 -2.59
CA THR A 159 9.25 7.79 -2.38
C THR A 159 8.39 8.37 -1.26
N HIS A 160 7.08 8.28 -1.47
CA HIS A 160 6.03 8.77 -0.57
C HIS A 160 5.15 7.60 -0.16
N GLY A 161 4.73 7.55 1.10
CA GLY A 161 3.93 6.50 1.68
C GLY A 161 2.56 6.40 1.04
N ILE A 162 1.97 7.54 0.65
CA ILE A 162 0.68 7.59 -0.04
C ILE A 162 0.91 7.76 -1.55
N VAL A 163 0.29 6.90 -2.35
CA VAL A 163 0.42 6.92 -3.82
C VAL A 163 -0.93 6.73 -4.51
N CYS A 164 -1.14 7.43 -5.61
CA CYS A 164 -2.25 7.17 -6.53
C CYS A 164 -1.79 6.24 -7.67
N VAL A 165 -2.53 5.16 -7.88
CA VAL A 165 -2.31 4.18 -8.95
C VAL A 165 -3.49 4.23 -9.92
N PRO A 166 -3.45 5.12 -10.93
CA PRO A 166 -4.56 5.27 -11.89
C PRO A 166 -4.68 4.09 -12.86
N ASP A 167 -3.64 3.29 -12.98
CA ASP A 167 -3.49 2.22 -13.97
C ASP A 167 -3.20 0.84 -13.31
N PRO A 168 -4.03 0.38 -12.35
CA PRO A 168 -3.73 -0.79 -11.52
C PRO A 168 -3.73 -2.12 -12.29
N TYR A 169 -4.29 -2.13 -13.51
CA TYR A 169 -4.38 -3.30 -14.40
C TYR A 169 -3.48 -3.18 -15.64
N ALA A 170 -2.70 -2.11 -15.78
CA ALA A 170 -1.80 -1.94 -16.90
C ALA A 170 -0.35 -2.22 -16.49
N ALA A 171 0.37 -2.96 -17.33
CA ALA A 171 1.82 -2.95 -17.29
C ALA A 171 2.29 -1.55 -17.72
N ARG A 172 3.10 -0.87 -16.91
CA ARG A 172 3.86 0.29 -17.41
C ARG A 172 5.00 -0.28 -18.22
N GLN A 173 5.09 0.10 -19.50
CA GLN A 173 6.34 -0.09 -20.22
C GLN A 173 7.43 0.68 -19.46
N PRO A 174 8.65 0.14 -19.32
CA PRO A 174 9.77 0.95 -18.88
C PRO A 174 9.85 2.17 -19.81
N PRO A 175 10.24 3.36 -19.30
CA PRO A 175 10.40 4.53 -20.15
C PRO A 175 11.28 4.14 -21.35
N SER A 176 10.78 4.42 -22.56
CA SER A 176 11.56 4.23 -23.79
C SER A 176 12.89 4.96 -23.62
N ALA A 177 13.98 4.22 -23.77
CA ALA A 177 15.35 4.74 -23.74
C ALA A 177 15.56 5.83 -24.79
#